data_AF-A0A4Q2XRA5-F1
#
_entry.id   AF-A0A4Q2XRA5-F1
#
_cell.length_a   1.000
_cell.length_b   1.000
_cell.length_c   1.000
_cell.angle_alpha   90.00
_cell.angle_beta   90.00
_cell.angle_gamma   90.00
#
_symmetry.space_group_name_H-M   'P 1'
#
loop_
_entity.id
_entity.type
_entity.pdbx_description
1 polymer ?
#
loop_
_entity_poly.entity_id
_entity_poly.type
_entity_poly.pdbx_seq_one_letter_code
_entity_poly.pdbx_strand_id
1 'polypeptide(L)'
;MNASSTVWEGHAARAARRWNLAWWLQAFAPAAGLVSLAVFGTVFYFRTQGHALPGGLSAAVITSAYGLAALWAWGRVKRRFADRADAMVRLESHLRLNNALTAASQGVTAWPAVPSTVDDGLRFRSSWLAAPAVLTTACLLLAFLLPVPEKAAAVTIPPPQALERADAILKTLEAQQVADPAELEKAREQLEALRAQDPKEYYSHHSLEA
;
A
#
# COMPACT_ATOMS: atom_id res chain seq x y z
N MET A 1 -10.47 16.06 -50.25
CA MET A 1 -9.76 15.40 -49.12
C MET A 1 -9.26 14.06 -49.63
N ASN A 2 -7.95 13.86 -49.66
CA ASN A 2 -7.36 12.65 -50.24
C ASN A 2 -7.43 11.50 -49.23
N ALA A 3 -7.81 10.30 -49.65
CA ALA A 3 -7.90 9.13 -48.75
C ALA A 3 -6.56 8.80 -48.05
N SER A 4 -5.43 9.19 -48.66
CA SER A 4 -4.10 9.06 -48.07
C SER A 4 -3.87 10.02 -46.90
N SER A 5 -4.44 11.23 -46.92
CA SER A 5 -4.23 12.23 -45.86
C SER A 5 -4.84 11.76 -44.55
N THR A 6 -6.09 11.28 -44.58
CA THR A 6 -6.81 10.78 -43.40
C THR A 6 -6.15 9.58 -42.75
N VAL A 7 -5.54 8.69 -43.55
CA VAL A 7 -4.81 7.52 -43.06
C VAL A 7 -3.54 7.94 -42.32
N TRP A 8 -2.69 8.78 -42.93
CA TRP A 8 -1.47 9.29 -42.28
C TRP A 8 -1.76 10.06 -41.00
N GLU A 9 -2.79 10.88 -41.06
CA GLU A 9 -3.36 11.59 -39.93
C GLU A 9 -3.77 10.66 -38.77
N GLY A 10 -4.39 9.52 -39.10
CA GLY A 10 -4.74 8.49 -38.12
C GLY A 10 -3.52 7.81 -37.50
N HIS A 11 -2.50 7.51 -38.31
CA HIS A 11 -1.23 6.95 -37.81
C HIS A 11 -0.50 7.91 -36.89
N ALA A 12 -0.41 9.20 -37.25
CA ALA A 12 0.18 10.23 -36.41
C ALA A 12 -0.57 10.39 -35.08
N ALA A 13 -1.90 10.36 -35.10
CA ALA A 13 -2.70 10.45 -33.88
C ALA A 13 -2.48 9.24 -32.95
N ARG A 14 -2.36 8.02 -33.50
CA ARG A 14 -2.05 6.81 -32.72
C ARG A 14 -0.64 6.88 -32.11
N ALA A 15 0.36 7.29 -32.89
CA ALA A 15 1.72 7.46 -32.41
C ALA A 15 1.81 8.51 -31.29
N ALA A 16 1.14 9.66 -31.45
CA ALA A 16 1.05 10.71 -30.43
C ALA A 16 0.41 10.18 -29.12
N ARG A 17 -0.70 9.44 -29.22
CA ARG A 17 -1.35 8.83 -28.04
C ARG A 17 -0.45 7.83 -27.33
N ARG A 18 0.24 6.95 -28.08
CA ARG A 18 1.19 5.98 -27.50
C ARG A 18 2.34 6.68 -26.78
N TRP A 19 2.86 7.75 -27.38
CA TRP A 19 3.91 8.57 -26.77
C TRP A 19 3.41 9.25 -25.48
N ASN A 20 2.24 9.90 -25.53
CA ASN A 20 1.65 10.58 -24.38
C ASN A 20 1.35 9.60 -23.23
N LEU A 21 0.85 8.40 -23.57
CA LEU A 21 0.61 7.34 -22.60
C LEU A 21 1.91 6.84 -21.97
N ALA A 22 2.98 6.66 -22.76
CA ALA A 22 4.28 6.27 -22.24
C ALA A 22 4.83 7.28 -21.22
N TRP A 23 4.75 8.56 -21.58
CA TRP A 23 5.17 9.68 -20.73
C TRP A 23 4.34 9.76 -19.43
N TRP A 24 3.02 9.60 -19.53
CA TRP A 24 2.13 9.57 -18.37
C TRP A 24 2.43 8.38 -17.46
N LEU A 25 2.56 7.18 -18.03
CA LEU A 25 2.81 5.94 -17.29
C LEU A 25 4.17 5.96 -16.59
N GLN A 26 5.19 6.56 -17.22
CA GLN A 26 6.50 6.78 -16.60
C GLN A 26 6.43 7.68 -15.36
N ALA A 27 5.57 8.71 -15.35
CA ALA A 27 5.41 9.58 -14.19
C ALA A 27 4.47 9.00 -13.13
N PHE A 28 3.44 8.25 -13.54
CA PHE A 28 2.48 7.63 -12.65
C PHE A 28 3.09 6.45 -11.87
N ALA A 29 3.90 5.62 -12.52
CA ALA A 29 4.47 4.41 -11.94
C ALA A 29 5.20 4.63 -10.58
N PRO A 30 6.14 5.59 -10.43
CA PRO A 30 6.78 5.82 -9.13
C PRO A 30 5.80 6.38 -8.08
N ALA A 31 4.85 7.22 -8.49
CA ALA A 31 3.83 7.76 -7.58
C ALA A 31 2.91 6.66 -7.06
N ALA A 32 2.47 5.75 -7.93
CA ALA A 32 1.66 4.58 -7.57
C ALA A 32 2.41 3.65 -6.60
N GLY A 33 3.72 3.47 -6.79
CA GLY A 33 4.58 2.73 -5.85
C GLY A 33 4.61 3.33 -4.45
N LEU A 34 4.80 4.66 -4.35
CA LEU A 34 4.78 5.37 -3.07
C LEU A 34 3.41 5.30 -2.38
N VAL A 35 2.32 5.48 -3.13
CA VAL A 35 0.96 5.33 -2.61
C VAL A 35 0.73 3.92 -2.10
N SER A 36 1.18 2.90 -2.83
CA SER A 36 1.06 1.49 -2.41
C SER A 36 1.76 1.24 -1.08
N LEU A 37 2.98 1.76 -0.91
CA LEU A 37 3.75 1.61 0.32
C LEU A 37 3.07 2.31 1.50
N ALA A 38 2.56 3.52 1.29
CA ALA A 38 1.83 4.27 2.30
C ALA A 38 0.53 3.56 2.71
N VAL A 39 -0.23 3.03 1.73
CA VAL A 39 -1.44 2.23 1.99
C VAL A 39 -1.09 0.98 2.77
N PHE A 40 -0.05 0.24 2.38
CA PHE A 40 0.41 -0.95 3.10
C PHE A 40 0.75 -0.63 4.56
N GLY A 41 1.58 0.39 4.80
CA GLY A 41 1.95 0.80 6.16
C GLY A 41 0.75 1.23 7.01
N THR A 42 -0.20 1.95 6.40
CA THR A 42 -1.42 2.41 7.07
C THR A 42 -2.33 1.24 7.44
N VAL A 43 -2.60 0.33 6.50
CA VAL A 43 -3.43 -0.87 6.75
C VAL A 43 -2.78 -1.76 7.80
N PHE A 44 -1.46 -1.95 7.72
CA PHE A 44 -0.71 -2.71 8.70
C PHE A 44 -0.84 -2.09 10.10
N TYR A 45 -0.63 -0.78 10.23
CA TYR A 45 -0.77 -0.06 11.51
C TYR A 45 -2.17 -0.19 12.11
N PHE A 46 -3.24 0.07 11.33
CA PHE A 46 -4.61 -0.04 11.83
C PHE A 46 -4.98 -1.48 12.21
N ARG A 47 -4.52 -2.49 11.46
CA ARG A 47 -4.69 -3.90 11.83
C ARG A 47 -3.99 -4.24 13.14
N THR A 48 -2.77 -3.76 13.38
CA THR A 48 -2.09 -4.01 14.66
C THR A 48 -2.80 -3.40 15.87
N GLN A 49 -3.64 -2.38 15.67
CA GLN A 49 -4.42 -1.74 16.73
C GLN A 49 -5.81 -2.37 16.92
N GLY A 50 -6.13 -3.48 16.24
CA GLY A 50 -7.43 -4.17 16.37
C GLY A 50 -8.62 -3.38 15.85
N HIS A 51 -8.40 -2.32 15.06
CA HIS A 51 -9.48 -1.52 14.51
C HIS A 51 -10.04 -2.18 13.25
N ALA A 52 -11.33 -2.56 13.28
CA ALA A 52 -12.05 -3.02 12.10
C ALA A 52 -12.33 -1.82 11.18
N LEU A 53 -11.48 -1.61 10.18
CA LEU A 53 -11.73 -0.61 9.15
C LEU A 53 -12.94 -1.03 8.30
N PRO A 54 -13.98 -0.18 8.16
CA PRO A 54 -15.10 -0.47 7.27
C PRO A 54 -14.60 -0.52 5.82
N GLY A 55 -14.72 -1.69 5.19
CA GLY A 55 -14.12 -1.99 3.88
C GLY A 55 -14.45 -0.97 2.78
N GLY A 56 -15.67 -0.42 2.79
CA GLY A 56 -16.12 0.59 1.82
C GLY A 56 -15.35 1.91 1.90
N LEU A 57 -15.10 2.43 3.10
CA LEU A 57 -14.35 3.67 3.29
C LEU A 57 -12.87 3.48 2.95
N SER A 58 -12.27 2.35 3.34
CA SER A 58 -10.88 2.05 2.96
C SER A 58 -10.71 1.96 1.45
N ALA A 59 -11.63 1.29 0.75
CA ALA A 59 -11.59 1.19 -0.70
C ALA A 59 -11.74 2.58 -1.36
N ALA A 60 -12.64 3.42 -0.84
CA ALA A 60 -12.84 4.79 -1.34
C ALA A 60 -11.60 5.66 -1.15
N VAL A 61 -10.93 5.59 0.01
CA VAL A 61 -9.70 6.34 0.30
C VAL A 61 -8.56 5.88 -0.60
N ILE A 62 -8.37 4.57 -0.73
CA ILE A 62 -7.32 4.00 -1.59
C ILE A 62 -7.55 4.43 -3.05
N THR A 63 -8.78 4.29 -3.55
CA THR A 63 -9.13 4.68 -4.92
C THR A 63 -8.92 6.17 -5.14
N SER A 64 -9.28 7.00 -4.17
CA SER A 64 -9.07 8.46 -4.22
C SER A 64 -7.58 8.81 -4.23
N ALA A 65 -6.75 8.12 -3.44
CA ALA A 65 -5.30 8.33 -3.42
C ALA A 65 -4.64 8.00 -4.77
N TYR A 66 -5.03 6.88 -5.40
CA TYR A 66 -4.57 6.55 -6.75
C TYR A 66 -5.08 7.54 -7.80
N GLY A 67 -6.31 8.00 -7.68
CA GLY A 67 -6.87 9.03 -8.55
C GLY A 67 -6.10 10.35 -8.47
N LEU A 68 -5.78 10.80 -7.26
CA LEU A 68 -4.95 12.00 -7.04
C LEU A 68 -3.54 11.83 -7.60
N ALA A 69 -2.91 10.67 -7.40
CA ALA A 69 -1.59 10.38 -7.97
C ALA A 69 -1.63 10.38 -9.52
N ALA A 70 -2.69 9.85 -10.12
CA ALA A 70 -2.91 9.86 -11.56
C ALA A 70 -3.07 11.29 -12.12
N LEU A 71 -3.87 12.13 -11.44
CA LEU A 71 -4.06 13.53 -11.80
C LEU A 71 -2.78 14.35 -11.65
N TRP A 72 -2.02 14.11 -10.58
CA TRP A 72 -0.73 14.75 -10.37
C TRP A 72 0.29 14.37 -11.44
N ALA A 73 0.39 13.08 -11.79
CA ALA A 73 1.23 12.59 -12.87
C ALA A 73 0.81 13.19 -14.23
N TRP A 74 -0.50 13.31 -14.47
CA TRP A 74 -1.03 13.98 -15.66
C TRP A 74 -0.61 15.45 -15.72
N GLY A 75 -0.79 16.23 -14.63
CA GLY A 75 -0.40 17.64 -14.58
C GLY A 75 1.09 17.87 -14.80
N ARG A 76 1.95 17.00 -14.25
CA ARG A 76 3.41 17.03 -14.41
C ARG A 76 3.84 16.86 -15.87
N VAL A 77 3.14 16.03 -16.62
CA VAL A 77 3.60 15.56 -17.93
C VAL A 77 2.81 16.17 -19.09
N LYS A 78 1.65 16.78 -18.84
CA LYS A 78 0.82 17.46 -19.85
C LYS A 78 1.62 18.45 -20.70
N ARG A 79 2.65 19.09 -20.13
CA ARG A 79 3.54 20.03 -20.86
C ARG A 79 4.53 19.34 -21.83
N ARG A 80 4.73 18.03 -21.71
CA ARG A 80 5.60 17.20 -22.54
C ARG A 80 4.83 16.30 -23.51
N PHE A 81 3.50 16.46 -23.58
CA PHE A 81 2.71 15.71 -24.54
C PHE A 81 3.07 16.15 -25.95
N ALA A 82 3.34 15.15 -26.79
CA ALA A 82 3.63 15.35 -28.19
C ALA A 82 2.34 15.72 -28.91
N ASP A 83 2.43 16.75 -29.74
CA ASP A 83 1.34 17.09 -30.65
C ASP A 83 1.37 16.17 -31.88
N ARG A 84 0.31 16.22 -32.69
CA ARG A 84 0.22 15.46 -33.93
C ARG A 84 1.37 15.80 -34.89
N ALA A 85 1.77 17.06 -34.96
CA ALA A 85 2.88 17.52 -35.78
C ALA A 85 4.22 16.86 -35.35
N ASP A 86 4.48 16.79 -34.04
CA ASP A 86 5.68 16.12 -33.51
C ASP A 86 5.69 14.62 -33.84
N ALA A 87 4.52 13.98 -33.77
CA ALA A 87 4.37 12.59 -34.14
C ALA A 87 4.60 12.36 -35.65
N MET A 88 4.18 13.29 -36.52
CA MET A 88 4.46 13.23 -37.96
C MET A 88 5.96 13.33 -38.24
N VAL A 89 6.67 14.30 -37.67
CA VAL A 89 8.13 14.45 -37.81
C VAL A 89 8.87 13.18 -37.35
N ARG A 90 8.38 12.55 -36.28
CA ARG A 90 8.94 11.30 -35.80
C ARG A 90 8.68 10.13 -36.75
N LEU A 91 7.47 10.01 -37.28
CA LEU A 91 7.13 9.03 -38.32
C LEU A 91 7.99 9.24 -39.57
N GLU A 92 8.26 10.49 -39.97
CA GLU A 92 9.14 10.80 -41.10
C GLU A 92 10.58 10.36 -40.87
N SER A 93 11.12 10.61 -39.68
CA SER A 93 12.50 10.22 -39.37
C SER A 93 12.66 8.71 -39.30
N HIS A 94 11.67 7.98 -38.78
CA HIS A 94 11.68 6.51 -38.75
C HIS A 94 11.48 5.88 -40.14
N LEU A 95 10.54 6.40 -40.94
CA LEU A 95 10.24 5.88 -42.28
C LEU A 95 11.13 6.47 -43.40
N ARG A 96 12.07 7.37 -43.04
CA ARG A 96 12.97 8.08 -43.97
C ARG A 96 12.22 8.81 -45.09
N LEU A 97 11.09 9.42 -44.77
CA LEU A 97 10.22 10.12 -45.73
C LEU A 97 10.69 11.55 -46.06
N ASN A 98 11.87 11.97 -45.58
CA ASN A 98 12.53 13.24 -45.95
C ASN A 98 11.58 14.46 -45.95
N ASN A 99 10.84 14.67 -44.85
CA ASN A 99 9.87 15.77 -44.69
C ASN A 99 8.63 15.73 -45.61
N ALA A 100 8.35 14.61 -46.29
CA ALA A 100 7.19 14.50 -47.19
C ALA A 100 5.82 14.58 -46.49
N LEU A 101 5.68 14.08 -45.26
CA LEU A 101 4.43 14.17 -44.48
C LEU A 101 4.17 15.59 -43.97
N THR A 102 5.21 16.27 -43.49
CA THR A 102 5.15 17.65 -42.98
C THR A 102 4.96 18.63 -44.15
N ALA A 103 5.60 18.40 -45.29
CA ALA A 103 5.37 19.18 -46.49
C ALA A 103 3.96 18.92 -47.09
N ALA A 104 3.45 17.69 -47.02
CA ALA A 104 2.10 17.37 -47.49
C ALA A 104 1.00 17.94 -46.58
N SER A 105 1.23 18.00 -45.25
CA SER A 105 0.28 18.62 -44.33
C SER A 105 0.15 20.13 -44.52
N GLN A 106 1.22 20.79 -44.96
CA GLN A 106 1.23 22.20 -45.35
C GLN A 106 0.77 22.44 -46.80
N GLY A 107 0.45 21.38 -47.56
CA GLY A 107 -0.01 21.47 -48.95
C GLY A 107 1.09 21.75 -49.97
N VAL A 108 2.37 21.66 -49.59
CA VAL A 108 3.52 21.92 -50.47
C VAL A 108 3.80 20.74 -51.41
N THR A 109 3.55 19.51 -50.94
CA THR A 109 3.77 18.27 -51.72
C THR A 109 2.56 17.35 -51.64
N ALA A 110 2.48 16.39 -52.57
CA ALA A 110 1.46 15.34 -52.51
C ALA A 110 1.77 14.35 -51.37
N TRP A 111 0.71 13.81 -50.76
CA TRP A 111 0.86 12.81 -49.70
C TRP A 111 1.58 11.55 -50.21
N PRO A 112 2.59 11.04 -49.48
CA PRO A 112 3.31 9.84 -49.89
C PRO A 112 2.40 8.62 -49.86
N ALA A 113 2.72 7.61 -50.67
CA ALA A 113 2.03 6.33 -50.68
C ALA A 113 2.10 5.69 -49.29
N VAL A 114 0.97 5.17 -48.80
CA VAL A 114 0.89 4.53 -47.49
C VAL A 114 1.46 3.11 -47.61
N PRO A 115 2.53 2.75 -46.87
CA PRO A 115 3.04 1.39 -46.87
C PRO A 115 2.05 0.43 -46.18
N SER A 116 2.09 -0.85 -46.52
CA SER A 116 1.21 -1.88 -45.94
C SER A 116 1.35 -2.01 -44.41
N THR A 117 2.54 -1.69 -43.88
CA THR A 117 2.83 -1.63 -42.45
C THR A 117 3.50 -0.31 -42.10
N VAL A 118 2.91 0.44 -41.17
CA VAL A 118 3.48 1.69 -40.64
C VAL A 118 3.96 1.41 -39.21
N ASP A 119 5.28 1.34 -39.04
CA ASP A 119 5.93 1.26 -37.72
C ASP A 119 6.27 2.67 -37.24
N ASP A 120 5.86 3.00 -36.02
CA ASP A 120 6.13 4.29 -35.37
C ASP A 120 7.47 4.30 -34.63
N GLY A 121 8.19 3.18 -34.61
CA GLY A 121 9.51 3.05 -33.97
C GLY A 121 9.45 3.17 -32.45
N LEU A 122 8.25 3.21 -31.86
CA LEU A 122 8.03 3.33 -30.42
C LEU A 122 8.14 1.95 -29.77
N ARG A 123 9.33 1.65 -29.24
CA ARG A 123 9.55 0.44 -28.44
C ARG A 123 9.34 0.75 -26.96
N PHE A 124 8.32 0.12 -26.37
CA PHE A 124 8.14 0.12 -24.92
C PHE A 124 9.21 -0.78 -24.28
N ARG A 125 10.06 -0.23 -23.41
CA ARG A 125 10.86 -1.04 -22.47
C ARG A 125 9.95 -1.53 -21.35
N SER A 126 9.16 -2.56 -21.65
CA SER A 126 8.17 -3.15 -20.76
C SER A 126 8.74 -3.52 -19.38
N SER A 127 9.98 -4.01 -19.32
CA SER A 127 10.63 -4.43 -18.08
C SER A 127 10.77 -3.31 -17.04
N TRP A 128 11.06 -2.08 -17.46
CA TRP A 128 11.23 -0.95 -16.54
C TRP A 128 9.88 -0.41 -16.01
N LEU A 129 8.83 -0.56 -16.82
CA LEU A 129 7.47 -0.17 -16.47
C LEU A 129 6.76 -1.25 -15.63
N ALA A 130 7.12 -2.52 -15.85
CA ALA A 130 6.60 -3.65 -15.12
C ALA A 130 7.08 -3.70 -13.66
N ALA A 131 8.32 -3.29 -13.37
CA ALA A 131 8.87 -3.31 -12.01
C ALA A 131 8.00 -2.57 -10.97
N PRO A 132 7.63 -1.29 -11.16
CA PRO A 132 6.74 -0.59 -10.23
C PRO A 132 5.33 -1.18 -10.21
N ALA A 133 4.79 -1.66 -11.34
CA ALA A 133 3.50 -2.32 -11.37
C ALA A 133 3.51 -3.60 -10.51
N VAL A 134 4.50 -4.46 -10.69
CA VAL A 134 4.71 -5.67 -9.89
C VAL A 134 4.86 -5.32 -8.42
N LEU A 135 5.60 -4.26 -8.09
CA LEU A 135 5.75 -3.80 -6.70
C LEU A 135 4.41 -3.36 -6.09
N THR A 136 3.59 -2.61 -6.83
CA THR A 136 2.25 -2.20 -6.37
C THR A 136 1.34 -3.41 -6.13
N THR A 137 1.34 -4.37 -7.06
CA THR A 137 0.56 -5.61 -6.94
C THR A 137 1.05 -6.45 -5.77
N ALA A 138 2.36 -6.60 -5.59
CA ALA A 138 2.94 -7.32 -4.48
C ALA A 138 2.60 -6.67 -3.13
N CYS A 139 2.69 -5.34 -3.01
CA CYS A 139 2.31 -4.63 -1.78
C CYS A 139 0.83 -4.76 -1.45
N LEU A 140 -0.05 -4.63 -2.44
CA LEU A 140 -1.49 -4.83 -2.25
C LEU A 140 -1.81 -6.27 -1.84
N LEU A 141 -1.22 -7.25 -2.51
CA LEU A 141 -1.40 -8.65 -2.14
C LEU A 141 -0.90 -8.91 -0.72
N LEU A 142 0.30 -8.43 -0.36
CA LEU A 142 0.82 -8.54 1.00
C LEU A 142 -0.11 -7.88 2.02
N ALA A 143 -0.68 -6.70 1.72
CA ALA A 143 -1.59 -6.00 2.64
C ALA A 143 -2.82 -6.84 2.98
N PHE A 144 -3.37 -7.56 2.00
CA PHE A 144 -4.58 -8.35 2.17
C PHE A 144 -4.32 -9.77 2.66
N LEU A 145 -3.25 -10.42 2.21
CA LEU A 145 -2.93 -11.81 2.55
C LEU A 145 -2.17 -11.97 3.86
N LEU A 146 -1.44 -10.97 4.36
CA LEU A 146 -0.74 -11.16 5.64
C LEU A 146 -1.77 -11.29 6.77
N PRO A 147 -1.82 -12.44 7.49
CA PRO A 147 -2.50 -12.51 8.76
C PRO A 147 -1.68 -11.69 9.75
N VAL A 148 -2.14 -10.47 10.03
CA VAL A 148 -1.53 -9.64 11.06
C VAL A 148 -2.01 -10.18 12.40
N PRO A 149 -1.13 -10.69 13.27
CA PRO A 149 -1.52 -11.02 14.64
C PRO A 149 -2.01 -9.72 15.28
N GLU A 150 -3.25 -9.71 15.75
CA GLU A 150 -3.73 -8.64 16.62
C GLU A 150 -2.72 -8.51 17.78
N LYS A 151 -2.39 -7.28 18.19
CA LYS A 151 -1.66 -7.08 19.45
C LYS A 151 -2.46 -7.85 20.49
N ALA A 152 -1.90 -8.95 20.98
CA ALA A 152 -2.56 -9.81 21.94
C ALA A 152 -3.15 -8.90 23.02
N ALA A 153 -4.48 -8.94 23.15
CA ALA A 153 -5.20 -8.25 24.21
C ALA A 153 -4.39 -8.43 25.49
N ALA A 154 -4.13 -7.33 26.19
CA ALA A 154 -3.25 -7.27 27.36
C ALA A 154 -3.36 -8.58 28.14
N VAL A 155 -2.29 -9.39 28.10
CA VAL A 155 -2.27 -10.71 28.72
C VAL A 155 -2.75 -10.51 30.15
N THR A 156 -3.93 -11.03 30.46
CA THR A 156 -4.46 -10.99 31.81
C THR A 156 -3.57 -11.95 32.58
N ILE A 157 -2.60 -11.40 33.31
CA ILE A 157 -1.67 -12.18 34.10
C ILE A 157 -2.51 -12.89 35.15
N PRO A 158 -2.66 -14.22 35.11
CA PRO A 158 -3.43 -14.93 36.12
C PRO A 158 -2.74 -14.74 37.48
N PRO A 159 -3.51 -14.66 38.58
CA PRO A 159 -2.93 -14.53 39.91
C PRO A 159 -1.94 -15.67 40.17
N PRO A 160 -0.83 -15.42 40.88
CA PRO A 160 0.18 -16.43 41.13
C PRO A 160 -0.41 -17.61 41.91
N GLN A 161 -0.09 -18.84 41.49
CA GLN A 161 -0.51 -20.08 42.17
C GLN A 161 -0.09 -20.12 43.65
N ALA A 162 0.89 -19.32 44.05
CA ALA A 162 1.31 -19.16 45.44
C ALA A 162 0.19 -18.60 46.34
N LEU A 163 -0.63 -17.66 45.84
CA LEU A 163 -1.76 -17.10 46.61
C LEU A 163 -2.85 -18.15 46.87
N GLU A 164 -3.15 -19.00 45.88
CA GLU A 164 -4.12 -20.09 46.05
C GLU A 164 -3.62 -21.14 47.05
N ARG A 165 -2.32 -21.44 47.06
CA ARG A 165 -1.71 -22.35 48.04
C ARG A 165 -1.72 -21.78 49.45
N ALA A 166 -1.43 -20.48 49.61
CA ALA A 166 -1.47 -19.82 50.90
C ALA A 166 -2.90 -19.81 51.49
N ASP A 167 -3.92 -19.52 50.69
CA ASP A 167 -5.34 -19.59 51.10
C ASP A 167 -5.74 -21.02 51.50
N ALA A 168 -5.27 -22.04 50.77
CA ALA A 168 -5.51 -23.44 51.13
C ALA A 168 -4.86 -23.81 52.47
N ILE A 169 -3.64 -23.34 52.74
CA ILE A 169 -2.95 -23.59 54.00
C ILE A 169 -3.68 -22.91 55.17
N LEU A 170 -4.08 -21.64 55.03
CA LEU A 170 -4.84 -20.93 56.06
C LEU A 170 -6.16 -21.64 56.38
N LYS A 171 -6.90 -22.10 55.37
CA LYS A 171 -8.13 -22.89 55.55
C LYS A 171 -7.87 -24.21 56.28
N THR A 172 -6.75 -24.89 56.01
CA THR A 172 -6.40 -26.12 56.74
C THR A 172 -6.02 -25.85 58.20
N LEU A 173 -5.34 -24.73 58.49
CA LEU A 173 -4.98 -24.34 59.85
C LEU A 173 -6.21 -23.93 60.67
N GLU A 174 -7.16 -23.24 60.05
CA GLU A 174 -8.46 -22.90 60.64
C GLU A 174 -9.29 -24.16 60.93
N ALA A 175 -9.38 -25.08 59.96
CA ALA A 175 -10.12 -26.34 60.10
C ALA A 175 -9.56 -27.26 61.20
N GLN A 176 -8.25 -27.22 61.43
CA GLN A 176 -7.59 -28.02 62.47
C GLN A 176 -7.65 -27.34 63.85
N GLN A 177 -8.08 -26.07 63.95
CA GLN A 177 -8.11 -25.27 65.20
C GLN A 177 -6.77 -25.23 65.95
N VAL A 178 -5.65 -25.36 65.23
CA VAL A 178 -4.30 -25.41 65.83
C VAL A 178 -3.69 -24.03 66.01
N ALA A 179 -4.22 -23.00 65.34
CA ALA A 179 -3.68 -21.64 65.34
C ALA A 179 -4.60 -20.63 66.05
N ASP A 180 -4.00 -19.59 66.62
CA ASP A 180 -4.71 -18.49 67.29
C ASP A 180 -5.58 -17.73 66.26
N PRO A 181 -6.90 -17.55 66.50
CA PRO A 181 -7.79 -16.86 65.57
C PRO A 181 -7.31 -15.44 65.23
N ALA A 182 -6.62 -14.76 66.15
CA ALA A 182 -6.12 -13.41 65.91
C ALA A 182 -4.92 -13.37 64.94
N GLU A 183 -4.16 -14.45 64.82
CA GLU A 183 -3.03 -14.57 63.87
C GLU A 183 -3.52 -14.98 62.48
N LEU A 184 -4.54 -15.84 62.40
CA LEU A 184 -5.17 -16.24 61.15
C LEU A 184 -5.85 -15.06 60.44
N GLU A 185 -6.51 -14.18 61.19
CA GLU A 185 -7.16 -12.99 60.63
C GLU A 185 -6.13 -12.01 60.03
N LYS A 186 -5.02 -11.75 60.73
CA LYS A 186 -3.91 -10.93 60.21
C LYS A 186 -3.28 -11.51 58.94
N ALA A 187 -3.07 -12.82 58.90
CA ALA A 187 -2.50 -13.49 57.73
C ALA A 187 -3.45 -13.40 56.51
N ARG A 188 -4.76 -13.42 56.75
CA ARG A 188 -5.79 -13.25 55.71
C ARG A 188 -5.84 -11.82 55.18
N GLU A 189 -5.76 -10.82 56.06
CA GLU A 189 -5.67 -9.41 55.66
C GLU A 189 -4.43 -9.14 54.80
N GLN A 190 -3.28 -9.73 55.16
CA GLN A 190 -2.06 -9.62 54.35
C GLN A 190 -2.21 -10.29 52.97
N LEU A 191 -2.88 -11.45 52.90
CA LEU A 191 -3.15 -12.14 51.64
C LEU A 191 -4.11 -11.33 50.74
N GLU A 192 -5.12 -10.70 51.31
CA GLU A 192 -6.03 -9.80 50.57
C GLU A 192 -5.32 -8.53 50.10
N ALA A 193 -4.43 -7.95 50.92
CA ALA A 193 -3.60 -6.81 50.52
C ALA A 193 -2.68 -7.15 49.34
N LEU A 194 -2.06 -8.34 49.35
CA LEU A 194 -1.25 -8.83 48.23
C LEU A 194 -2.08 -9.09 46.98
N ARG A 195 -3.31 -9.58 47.12
CA ARG A 195 -4.24 -9.80 45.99
C ARG A 195 -4.72 -8.48 45.37
N ALA A 196 -4.87 -7.43 46.17
CA ALA A 196 -5.27 -6.09 45.73
C ALA A 196 -4.14 -5.32 45.02
N GLN A 197 -2.90 -5.81 45.07
CA GLN A 197 -1.75 -5.21 44.39
C GLN A 197 -1.84 -5.34 42.86
N ASP A 198 -1.21 -4.42 42.12
CA ASP A 198 -1.28 -4.39 40.64
C ASP A 198 -0.74 -5.71 40.04
N PRO A 199 -1.45 -6.33 39.09
CA PRO A 199 -1.05 -7.61 38.50
C PRO A 199 0.35 -7.65 37.85
N LYS A 200 0.95 -6.49 37.54
CA LYS A 200 2.32 -6.41 37.05
C LYS A 200 3.38 -6.57 38.15
N GLU A 201 3.02 -6.39 39.41
CA GLU A 201 3.93 -6.47 40.55
C GLU A 201 3.99 -7.86 41.20
N TYR A 202 3.05 -8.77 40.85
CA TYR A 202 2.99 -10.15 41.36
C TYR A 202 4.28 -10.98 41.17
N TYR A 203 5.13 -10.60 40.21
CA TYR A 203 6.39 -11.29 39.90
C TYR A 203 7.60 -10.37 40.04
N SER A 204 7.45 -9.22 40.73
CA SER A 204 8.58 -8.34 41.03
C SER A 204 9.47 -9.00 42.08
N HIS A 205 10.80 -8.84 41.93
CA HIS A 205 11.78 -9.39 42.88
C HIS A 205 11.51 -8.99 44.34
N HIS A 206 10.87 -7.84 44.54
CA HIS A 206 10.51 -7.32 45.86
C HIS A 206 9.39 -8.11 46.56
N SER A 207 8.55 -8.83 45.81
CA SER A 207 7.45 -9.66 46.34
C SER A 207 7.87 -11.06 46.79
N LEU A 208 9.08 -11.50 46.43
CA LEU A 208 9.61 -12.82 46.80
C LEU A 208 10.40 -12.80 48.11
N GLU A 209 10.71 -11.61 48.64
CA GLU A 209 11.48 -11.41 49.87
C GLU A 209 10.63 -10.90 51.06
N ALA A 210 9.33 -10.66 50.85
CA ALA A 210 8.38 -10.24 51.88
C ALA A 210 7.53 -11.42 52.37
#